data_AF-A0AA35RGZ7-F1
#
_entry.id   AF-A0AA35RGZ7-F1
#
_cell.length_a   1.000
_cell.length_b   1.000
_cell.length_c   1.000
_cell.angle_alpha   90.00
_cell.angle_beta   90.00
_cell.angle_gamma   90.00
#
_symmetry.space_group_name_H-M   'P 1'
#
loop_
_entity.id
_entity.type
_entity.pdbx_description
1 polymer ?
#
loop_
_entity_poly.entity_id
_entity_poly.type
_entity_poly.pdbx_seq_one_letter_code
_entity_poly.pdbx_strand_id
1 'polypeptide(L)'
;MLTLSVVGVSVIIAVGLGVPVGVFAAFSSRFESVVRPILDTMQVLPAFVYLIPALVLFGVSGTQGIFLTVVYSIPPVIRLTNLGIRQVPQAAVETAHSHGSTTSQTLFQVQLPLAKSSIMVGINQTIMMAVSMVIITALVGVEGLGRDVWLSLREVDAGEGLESGIAIVLLAIILDRFSYALVKSGPNSSESVLAVSQRADETAAQKIQNMAARYTLPIAGVGLIAILLVLGSLFGSLRDFPDELTFSMADPVNRVFDWMAVNLYFITSWVRDTLFRELGYSPIHTLLLWLPWPALMIVAAGLACFIAGRRAALLALVGLAFAGIGGVWDATMDTLSQVLTAGVFTVVVGVALGILAAQSRAFESVLRPILDTMQTMPIFVYLIPVIMLWGVGPLVGIIATSVYALPPVIRMTSLGIKEVPAQVIETALSHGSTAFRPCSKSRYPWPSQRL
;
A
#
# COMPACT_ATOMS: atom_id res chain seq x y z
N MET A 1 8.40 15.20 -14.58
CA MET A 1 8.28 16.31 -13.60
C MET A 1 6.86 16.52 -13.09
N LEU A 2 5.82 16.49 -13.95
CA LEU A 2 4.43 16.73 -13.54
C LEU A 2 3.91 15.77 -12.45
N THR A 3 4.22 14.48 -12.56
CA THR A 3 3.88 13.48 -11.54
C THR A 3 4.42 13.84 -10.16
N LEU A 4 5.69 14.24 -10.07
CA LEU A 4 6.31 14.64 -8.81
C LEU A 4 5.66 15.91 -8.23
N SER A 5 5.31 16.88 -9.07
CA SER A 5 4.63 18.09 -8.63
C SER A 5 3.25 17.79 -8.02
N VAL A 6 2.43 16.98 -8.71
CA VAL A 6 1.09 16.61 -8.21
C VAL A 6 1.19 15.81 -6.91
N VAL A 7 2.06 14.81 -6.86
CA VAL A 7 2.27 14.00 -5.65
C VAL A 7 2.80 14.86 -4.51
N GLY A 8 3.82 15.68 -4.76
CA GLY A 8 4.45 16.53 -3.73
C GLY A 8 3.46 17.52 -3.12
N VAL A 9 2.71 18.25 -3.95
CA VAL A 9 1.68 19.19 -3.46
C VAL A 9 0.59 18.44 -2.68
N SER A 10 0.13 17.29 -3.17
CA SER A 10 -0.90 16.50 -2.50
C SER A 10 -0.43 15.99 -1.14
N VAL A 11 0.80 15.49 -1.03
CA VAL A 11 1.38 15.01 0.22
C VAL A 11 1.52 16.16 1.22
N ILE A 12 2.00 17.34 0.79
CA ILE A 12 2.12 18.50 1.68
C ILE A 12 0.75 18.89 2.25
N ILE A 13 -0.30 18.93 1.42
CA ILE A 13 -1.66 19.23 1.86
C ILE A 13 -2.18 18.13 2.80
N ALA A 14 -2.02 16.86 2.43
CA ALA A 14 -2.50 15.72 3.20
C ALA A 14 -1.83 15.64 4.58
N VAL A 15 -0.51 15.85 4.67
CA VAL A 15 0.23 15.88 5.94
C VAL A 15 -0.15 17.12 6.75
N GLY A 16 -0.22 18.28 6.10
CA GLY A 16 -0.57 19.56 6.73
C GLY A 16 -1.97 19.56 7.37
N LEU A 17 -2.94 18.86 6.77
CA LEU A 17 -4.28 18.68 7.33
C LEU A 17 -4.38 17.45 8.24
N GLY A 18 -3.72 16.36 7.85
CA GLY A 18 -3.88 15.06 8.49
C GLY A 18 -3.23 14.95 9.86
N VAL A 19 -2.04 15.54 10.06
CA VAL A 19 -1.38 15.53 11.37
C VAL A 19 -2.21 16.31 12.41
N PRO A 20 -2.67 17.56 12.16
CA PRO A 20 -3.54 18.27 13.11
C PRO A 20 -4.85 17.53 13.42
N VAL A 21 -5.52 16.97 12.42
CA VAL A 21 -6.75 16.19 12.62
C VAL A 21 -6.48 14.93 13.45
N GLY A 22 -5.36 14.25 13.19
CA GLY A 22 -4.92 13.09 13.97
C GLY A 22 -4.59 13.43 15.43
N VAL A 23 -3.92 14.57 15.66
CA VAL A 23 -3.67 15.10 17.01
C VAL A 23 -4.99 15.38 17.73
N PHE A 24 -5.94 16.04 17.08
CA PHE A 24 -7.24 16.35 17.69
C PHE A 24 -8.05 15.08 18.01
N ALA A 25 -7.99 14.06 17.13
CA ALA A 25 -8.58 12.74 17.38
C ALA A 25 -7.94 11.99 18.56
N ALA A 26 -6.65 12.21 18.83
CA ALA A 26 -5.99 11.61 19.98
C ALA A 26 -6.51 12.14 21.31
N PHE A 27 -6.87 13.43 21.38
CA PHE A 27 -7.36 14.06 22.62
C PHE A 27 -8.86 13.89 22.86
N SER A 28 -9.66 13.65 21.81
CA SER A 28 -11.12 13.55 21.93
C SER A 28 -11.64 12.23 21.37
N SER A 29 -11.97 11.29 22.25
CA SER A 29 -12.61 10.02 21.87
C SER A 29 -13.95 10.23 21.17
N ARG A 30 -14.66 11.34 21.47
CA ARG A 30 -15.88 11.72 20.74
C ARG A 30 -15.57 12.12 19.31
N PHE A 31 -14.56 12.97 19.09
CA PHE A 31 -14.15 13.36 17.74
C PHE A 31 -13.63 12.16 16.95
N GLU A 32 -12.82 11.30 17.57
CA GLU A 32 -12.34 10.06 16.95
C GLU A 32 -13.52 9.17 16.48
N SER A 33 -14.55 9.01 17.31
CA SER A 33 -15.72 8.20 16.97
C SER A 33 -16.50 8.72 15.75
N VAL A 34 -16.42 10.03 15.46
CA VAL A 34 -17.03 10.66 14.28
C VAL A 34 -16.11 10.58 13.06
N VAL A 35 -14.81 10.82 13.24
CA VAL A 35 -13.83 10.82 12.15
C VAL A 35 -13.57 9.40 11.62
N ARG A 36 -13.55 8.38 12.49
CA ARG A 36 -13.21 7.00 12.10
C ARG A 36 -14.09 6.48 10.95
N PRO A 37 -15.43 6.54 11.00
CA PRO A 37 -16.28 6.12 9.88
C PRO A 37 -16.04 6.91 8.59
N ILE A 38 -15.71 8.21 8.67
CA ILE A 38 -15.38 9.03 7.49
C ILE A 38 -14.09 8.51 6.85
N LEU A 39 -13.06 8.27 7.67
CA LEU A 39 -11.79 7.70 7.18
C LEU A 39 -11.96 6.28 6.64
N ASP A 40 -12.85 5.48 7.22
CA ASP A 40 -13.17 4.14 6.71
C ASP A 40 -13.85 4.24 5.34
N THR A 41 -14.81 5.16 5.20
CA THR A 41 -15.50 5.42 3.93
C THR A 41 -14.54 5.89 2.85
N MET A 42 -13.62 6.82 3.17
CA MET A 42 -12.60 7.32 2.23
C MET A 42 -11.67 6.22 1.72
N GLN A 43 -11.41 5.18 2.50
CA GLN A 43 -10.54 4.07 2.12
C GLN A 43 -11.27 2.93 1.40
N VAL A 44 -12.56 2.76 1.67
CA VAL A 44 -13.37 1.67 1.10
C VAL A 44 -14.03 2.08 -0.22
N LEU A 45 -14.37 3.35 -0.40
CA LEU A 45 -14.96 3.81 -1.65
C LEU A 45 -13.96 3.68 -2.81
N PRO A 46 -14.34 3.02 -3.91
CA PRO A 46 -13.50 2.95 -5.10
C PRO A 46 -13.20 4.33 -5.66
N ALA A 47 -12.02 4.48 -6.25
CA ALA A 47 -11.56 5.80 -6.65
C ALA A 47 -12.38 6.51 -7.73
N PHE A 48 -13.02 5.71 -8.55
CA PHE A 48 -13.93 6.17 -9.59
C PHE A 48 -15.18 6.84 -9.02
N VAL A 49 -15.60 6.51 -7.80
CA VAL A 49 -16.82 7.07 -7.18
C VAL A 49 -16.64 8.56 -6.88
N TYR A 50 -15.49 8.95 -6.32
CA TYR A 50 -15.21 10.35 -6.00
C TYR A 50 -14.68 11.16 -7.19
N LEU A 51 -14.43 10.50 -8.33
CA LEU A 51 -14.01 11.16 -9.58
C LEU A 51 -15.11 12.04 -10.17
N ILE A 52 -16.37 11.58 -10.18
CA ILE A 52 -17.50 12.31 -10.78
C ILE A 52 -17.80 13.61 -10.01
N PRO A 53 -17.99 13.61 -8.68
CA PRO A 53 -18.21 14.86 -7.94
C PRO A 53 -17.04 15.82 -8.08
N ALA A 54 -15.81 15.31 -8.07
CA ALA A 54 -14.62 16.14 -8.25
C ALA A 54 -14.57 16.77 -9.65
N LEU A 55 -15.02 16.04 -10.69
CA LEU A 55 -15.09 16.55 -12.06
C LEU A 55 -16.10 17.69 -12.17
N VAL A 56 -17.25 17.57 -11.52
CA VAL A 56 -18.27 18.63 -11.50
C VAL A 56 -17.77 19.88 -10.78
N LEU A 57 -17.01 19.72 -9.70
CA LEU A 57 -16.53 20.86 -8.89
C LEU A 57 -15.31 21.57 -9.49
N PHE A 58 -14.37 20.82 -10.07
CA PHE A 58 -13.06 21.35 -10.48
C PHE A 58 -12.81 21.28 -11.99
N GLY A 59 -13.64 20.56 -12.74
CA GLY A 59 -13.38 20.26 -14.15
C GLY A 59 -12.10 19.43 -14.35
N VAL A 60 -11.85 19.04 -15.60
CA VAL A 60 -10.63 18.32 -16.02
C VAL A 60 -9.41 19.21 -15.79
N SER A 61 -8.71 19.01 -14.67
CA SER A 61 -7.60 19.86 -14.26
C SER A 61 -6.62 19.14 -13.33
N GLY A 62 -5.39 19.64 -13.28
CA GLY A 62 -4.39 19.20 -12.28
C GLY A 62 -4.88 19.38 -10.84
N THR A 63 -5.71 20.39 -10.59
CA THR A 63 -6.33 20.64 -9.27
C THR A 63 -7.25 19.49 -8.85
N GLN A 64 -8.04 18.95 -9.78
CA GLN A 64 -8.85 17.77 -9.52
C GLN A 64 -7.97 16.57 -9.13
N GLY A 65 -6.86 16.37 -9.84
CA GLY A 65 -5.87 15.35 -9.52
C GLY A 65 -5.32 15.46 -8.10
N ILE A 66 -4.96 16.67 -7.68
CA ILE A 66 -4.48 16.95 -6.31
C ILE A 66 -5.57 16.64 -5.30
N PHE A 67 -6.81 17.09 -5.52
CA PHE A 67 -7.93 16.83 -4.62
C PHE A 67 -8.16 15.32 -4.43
N LEU A 68 -8.24 14.56 -5.53
CA LEU A 68 -8.42 13.11 -5.50
C LEU A 68 -7.28 12.41 -4.74
N THR A 69 -6.05 12.86 -4.95
CA THR A 69 -4.86 12.32 -4.29
C THR A 69 -4.86 12.61 -2.79
N VAL A 70 -5.25 13.82 -2.38
CA VAL A 70 -5.36 14.20 -0.95
C VAL A 70 -6.43 13.35 -0.26
N VAL A 71 -7.64 13.26 -0.84
CA VAL A 71 -8.75 12.47 -0.28
C VAL A 71 -8.34 11.01 -0.08
N TYR A 72 -7.64 10.43 -1.05
CA TYR A 72 -7.21 9.03 -0.97
C TYR A 72 -6.06 8.79 0.03
N SER A 73 -5.13 9.73 0.15
CA SER A 73 -3.87 9.54 0.90
C SER A 73 -3.85 10.14 2.31
N ILE A 74 -4.84 10.96 2.69
CA ILE A 74 -4.93 11.55 4.04
C ILE A 74 -5.28 10.56 5.18
N PRO A 75 -6.05 9.46 4.98
CA PRO A 75 -6.46 8.63 6.12
C PRO A 75 -5.31 7.96 6.91
N PRO A 76 -4.25 7.42 6.29
CA PRO A 76 -3.12 6.84 7.03
C PRO A 76 -2.44 7.81 8.00
N VAL A 77 -2.15 9.04 7.56
CA VAL A 77 -1.46 10.02 8.43
C VAL A 77 -2.34 10.44 9.61
N ILE A 78 -3.67 10.56 9.43
CA ILE A 78 -4.60 10.84 10.54
C ILE A 78 -4.60 9.67 11.53
N ARG A 79 -4.78 8.43 11.03
CA ARG A 79 -4.86 7.22 11.86
C ARG A 79 -3.58 6.97 12.66
N LEU A 80 -2.43 7.04 11.99
CA LEU A 80 -1.13 6.74 12.61
C LEU A 80 -0.64 7.87 13.51
N THR A 81 -1.05 9.11 13.28
CA THR A 81 -0.85 10.20 14.24
C THR A 81 -1.70 10.00 15.50
N ASN A 82 -3.00 9.71 15.34
CA ASN A 82 -3.90 9.42 16.46
C ASN A 82 -3.37 8.24 17.31
N LEU A 83 -3.03 7.13 16.65
CA LEU A 83 -2.48 5.94 17.30
C LEU A 83 -1.17 6.25 18.02
N GLY A 84 -0.23 6.92 17.36
CA GLY A 84 1.08 7.23 17.90
C GLY A 84 1.00 8.04 19.20
N ILE A 85 0.09 9.03 19.27
CA ILE A 85 -0.10 9.85 20.47
C ILE A 85 -0.77 9.05 21.59
N ARG A 86 -1.77 8.22 21.27
CA ARG A 86 -2.46 7.37 22.26
C ARG A 86 -1.58 6.25 22.82
N GLN A 87 -0.56 5.81 22.08
CA GLN A 87 0.39 4.78 22.50
C GLN A 87 1.57 5.32 23.32
N VAL A 88 1.68 6.64 23.51
CA VAL A 88 2.71 7.23 24.37
C VAL A 88 2.55 6.68 25.81
N PRO A 89 3.63 6.17 26.44
CA PRO A 89 3.55 5.62 27.79
C PRO A 89 2.95 6.62 28.79
N GLN A 90 1.92 6.20 29.51
CA GLN A 90 1.22 7.06 30.46
C GLN A 90 2.17 7.64 31.53
N ALA A 91 3.15 6.85 31.99
CA ALA A 91 4.16 7.30 32.95
C ALA A 91 4.96 8.53 32.47
N ALA A 92 5.24 8.65 31.17
CA ALA A 92 5.94 9.82 30.62
C ALA A 92 5.06 11.08 30.67
N VAL A 93 3.76 10.92 30.44
CA VAL A 93 2.76 12.00 30.50
C VAL A 93 2.54 12.45 31.95
N GLU A 94 2.40 11.51 32.89
CA GLU A 94 2.27 11.80 34.32
C GLU A 94 3.51 12.51 34.87
N THR A 95 4.71 12.05 34.47
CA THR A 95 5.97 12.71 34.85
C THR A 95 6.04 14.15 34.37
N ALA A 96 5.59 14.42 33.14
CA ALA A 96 5.55 15.78 32.58
C ALA A 96 4.61 16.69 33.38
N HIS A 97 3.43 16.17 33.76
CA HIS A 97 2.47 16.89 34.60
C HIS A 97 2.99 17.12 36.02
N SER A 98 3.68 16.15 36.62
CA SER A 98 4.34 16.32 37.94
C SER A 98 5.43 17.40 37.92
N HIS A 99 6.05 17.65 36.76
CA HIS A 99 7.01 18.73 36.56
C HIS A 99 6.35 20.07 36.15
N GLY A 100 5.02 20.18 36.24
CA GLY A 100 4.29 21.43 35.97
C GLY A 100 4.04 21.73 34.49
N SER A 101 4.20 20.75 33.60
CA SER A 101 3.93 20.95 32.17
C SER A 101 2.43 21.11 31.90
N THR A 102 2.08 22.16 31.16
CA THR A 102 0.73 22.34 30.61
C THR A 102 0.42 21.28 29.55
N THR A 103 -0.85 21.11 29.17
CA THR A 103 -1.26 20.16 28.12
C THR A 103 -0.55 20.43 26.79
N SER A 104 -0.40 21.70 26.41
CA SER A 104 0.31 22.07 25.18
C SER A 104 1.81 21.75 25.27
N GLN A 105 2.45 22.04 26.40
CA GLN A 105 3.85 21.67 26.61
C GLN A 105 4.03 20.15 26.59
N THR A 106 3.13 19.41 27.24
CA THR A 106 3.14 17.95 27.25
C THR A 106 2.95 17.38 25.84
N LEU A 107 2.06 17.96 25.04
CA LEU A 107 1.88 17.58 23.63
C LEU A 107 3.16 17.82 22.81
N PHE A 108 3.68 19.05 22.81
CA PHE A 108 4.79 19.42 21.93
C PHE A 108 6.15 18.90 22.40
N GLN A 109 6.35 18.71 23.70
CA GLN A 109 7.65 18.34 24.27
C GLN A 109 7.75 16.85 24.65
N VAL A 110 6.64 16.15 24.83
CA VAL A 110 6.64 14.73 25.24
C VAL A 110 5.92 13.86 24.23
N GLN A 111 4.63 14.12 23.97
CA GLN A 111 3.82 13.21 23.13
C GLN A 111 4.25 13.22 21.66
N LEU A 112 4.37 14.39 21.02
CA LEU A 112 4.79 14.46 19.61
C LEU A 112 6.20 13.90 19.36
N PRO A 113 7.22 14.20 20.20
CA PRO A 113 8.54 13.59 20.06
C PRO A 113 8.55 12.07 20.22
N LEU A 114 7.74 11.51 21.13
CA LEU A 114 7.63 10.06 21.33
C LEU A 114 6.80 9.40 20.22
N ALA A 115 5.76 10.08 19.71
CA ALA A 115 4.91 9.62 18.62
C ALA A 115 5.53 9.79 17.22
N LYS A 116 6.69 10.47 17.10
CA LYS A 116 7.30 10.85 15.81
C LYS A 116 7.48 9.67 14.86
N SER A 117 7.82 8.48 15.38
CA SER A 117 8.02 7.28 14.56
C SER A 117 6.70 6.85 13.90
N SER A 118 5.61 6.80 14.66
CA SER A 118 4.28 6.49 14.14
C SER A 118 3.78 7.54 13.14
N ILE A 119 3.97 8.84 13.44
CA ILE A 119 3.60 9.93 12.53
C ILE A 119 4.36 9.81 11.20
N MET A 120 5.66 9.52 11.26
CA MET A 120 6.47 9.33 10.06
C MET A 120 6.08 8.09 9.26
N VAL A 121 5.70 6.99 9.90
CA VAL A 121 5.10 5.84 9.20
C VAL A 121 3.82 6.28 8.50
N GLY A 122 3.00 7.12 9.13
CA GLY A 122 1.81 7.73 8.53
C GLY A 122 2.11 8.56 7.30
N ILE A 123 3.10 9.45 7.38
CA ILE A 123 3.55 10.28 6.25
C ILE A 123 4.06 9.40 5.11
N ASN A 124 4.83 8.35 5.42
CA ASN A 124 5.32 7.43 4.41
C ASN A 124 4.16 6.70 3.69
N GLN A 125 3.15 6.23 4.42
CA GLN A 125 1.97 5.63 3.82
C GLN A 125 1.16 6.63 2.97
N THR A 126 1.08 7.89 3.38
CA THR A 126 0.48 8.96 2.57
C THR A 126 1.24 9.18 1.27
N ILE A 127 2.58 9.18 1.28
CA ILE A 127 3.41 9.27 0.07
C ILE A 127 3.15 8.09 -0.85
N MET A 128 3.18 6.86 -0.32
CA MET A 128 2.96 5.65 -1.11
C MET A 128 1.57 5.64 -1.75
N MET A 129 0.52 5.96 -0.99
CA MET A 129 -0.84 6.06 -1.53
C MET A 129 -0.98 7.18 -2.56
N ALA A 130 -0.29 8.32 -2.37
CA ALA A 130 -0.30 9.40 -3.34
C ALA A 130 0.35 9.00 -4.68
N VAL A 131 1.46 8.26 -4.65
CA VAL A 131 2.10 7.73 -5.86
C VAL A 131 1.21 6.70 -6.55
N SER A 132 0.56 5.79 -5.81
CA SER A 132 -0.39 4.83 -6.40
C SER A 132 -1.57 5.52 -7.10
N MET A 133 -1.98 6.70 -6.61
CA MET A 133 -3.10 7.46 -7.15
C MET A 133 -2.79 8.14 -8.50
N VAL A 134 -1.52 8.25 -8.90
CA VAL A 134 -1.07 8.90 -10.14
C VAL A 134 -1.73 8.31 -11.40
N ILE A 135 -1.94 6.99 -11.44
CA ILE A 135 -2.55 6.34 -12.61
C ILE A 135 -4.04 6.65 -12.69
N ILE A 136 -4.70 6.75 -11.53
CA ILE A 136 -6.13 7.04 -11.47
C ILE A 136 -6.40 8.50 -11.81
N THR A 137 -5.54 9.42 -11.38
CA THR A 137 -5.71 10.84 -11.71
C THR A 137 -5.48 11.12 -13.20
N ALA A 138 -4.73 10.26 -13.90
CA ALA A 138 -4.59 10.35 -15.35
C ALA A 138 -5.90 10.16 -16.12
N LEU A 139 -6.88 9.42 -15.57
CA LEU A 139 -8.24 9.32 -16.13
C LEU A 139 -8.95 10.67 -16.23
N VAL A 140 -8.48 11.65 -15.44
CA VAL A 140 -9.05 13.00 -15.40
C VAL A 140 -8.12 14.02 -16.06
N GLY A 141 -7.27 13.58 -16.99
CA GLY A 141 -6.43 14.47 -17.78
C GLY A 141 -5.21 15.00 -17.02
N VAL A 142 -4.82 14.37 -15.90
CA VAL A 142 -3.52 14.66 -15.29
C VAL A 142 -2.41 14.02 -16.12
N GLU A 143 -1.45 14.83 -16.54
CA GLU A 143 -0.31 14.38 -17.33
C GLU A 143 0.80 13.72 -16.47
N GLY A 144 1.73 13.06 -17.15
CA GLY A 144 2.87 12.36 -16.55
C GLY A 144 2.74 10.84 -16.64
N LEU A 145 3.55 10.12 -15.86
CA LEU A 145 3.72 8.67 -15.97
C LEU A 145 2.42 7.87 -15.83
N GLY A 146 1.45 8.38 -15.06
CA GLY A 146 0.15 7.73 -14.91
C GLY A 146 -0.65 7.70 -16.22
N ARG A 147 -0.48 8.70 -17.07
CA ARG A 147 -1.12 8.79 -18.39
C ARG A 147 -0.53 7.77 -19.35
N ASP A 148 0.78 7.58 -19.29
CA ASP A 148 1.48 6.64 -20.17
C ASP A 148 1.03 5.20 -19.83
N VAL A 149 1.02 4.81 -18.55
CA VAL A 149 0.46 3.51 -18.11
C VAL A 149 -1.00 3.33 -18.52
N TRP A 150 -1.80 4.38 -18.40
CA TRP A 150 -3.19 4.34 -18.82
C TRP A 150 -3.32 4.13 -20.33
N LEU A 151 -2.44 4.73 -21.14
CA LEU A 151 -2.50 4.68 -22.60
C LEU A 151 -2.17 3.27 -23.05
N SER A 152 -1.08 2.73 -22.51
CA SER A 152 -0.68 1.35 -22.75
C SER A 152 -1.73 0.35 -22.29
N LEU A 153 -2.51 0.64 -21.24
CA LEU A 153 -3.66 -0.20 -20.85
C LEU A 153 -4.81 -0.17 -21.86
N ARG A 154 -5.09 0.99 -22.48
CA ARG A 154 -6.11 1.08 -23.53
C ARG A 154 -5.68 0.38 -24.83
N GLU A 155 -4.39 0.45 -25.13
CA GLU A 155 -3.80 -0.16 -26.32
C GLU A 155 -3.44 -1.64 -26.11
N VAL A 156 -3.50 -2.11 -24.86
CA VAL A 156 -3.07 -3.46 -24.43
C VAL A 156 -1.59 -3.70 -24.77
N ASP A 157 -0.76 -2.66 -24.62
CA ASP A 157 0.69 -2.72 -24.79
C ASP A 157 1.37 -3.00 -23.44
N ALA A 158 1.78 -4.25 -23.23
CA ALA A 158 2.40 -4.66 -21.98
C ALA A 158 3.79 -4.06 -21.79
N GLY A 159 4.53 -3.83 -22.88
CA GLY A 159 5.89 -3.34 -22.90
C GLY A 159 5.98 -1.90 -22.42
N GLU A 160 5.26 -1.00 -23.07
CA GLU A 160 5.22 0.41 -22.71
C GLU A 160 4.60 0.59 -21.32
N GLY A 161 3.54 -0.17 -21.02
CA GLY A 161 2.88 -0.13 -19.71
C GLY A 161 3.79 -0.58 -18.56
N LEU A 162 4.62 -1.61 -18.76
CA LEU A 162 5.63 -2.04 -17.80
C LEU A 162 6.77 -1.03 -17.67
N GLU A 163 7.21 -0.41 -18.77
CA GLU A 163 8.26 0.61 -18.75
C GLU A 163 7.84 1.81 -17.87
N SER A 164 6.68 2.39 -18.16
CA SER A 164 6.12 3.49 -17.34
C SER A 164 5.79 3.03 -15.92
N GLY A 165 5.29 1.80 -15.75
CA GLY A 165 5.00 1.22 -14.44
C GLY A 165 6.23 1.06 -13.55
N ILE A 166 7.33 0.55 -14.11
CA ILE A 166 8.63 0.43 -13.41
C ILE A 166 9.15 1.82 -13.04
N ALA A 167 9.02 2.82 -13.92
CA ALA A 167 9.40 4.19 -13.60
C ALA A 167 8.63 4.74 -12.38
N ILE A 168 7.31 4.48 -12.29
CA ILE A 168 6.49 4.84 -11.13
C ILE A 168 6.97 4.12 -9.86
N VAL A 169 7.26 2.81 -9.95
CA VAL A 169 7.74 2.02 -8.80
C VAL A 169 9.11 2.50 -8.32
N LEU A 170 10.05 2.77 -9.22
CA LEU A 170 11.37 3.30 -8.87
C LEU A 170 11.24 4.68 -8.21
N LEU A 171 10.34 5.54 -8.72
CA LEU A 171 10.03 6.81 -8.08
C LEU A 171 9.49 6.61 -6.66
N ALA A 172 8.57 5.67 -6.47
CA ALA A 172 8.01 5.34 -5.15
C ALA A 172 9.11 4.85 -4.19
N ILE A 173 10.00 3.96 -4.64
CA ILE A 173 11.12 3.44 -3.84
C ILE A 173 12.08 4.56 -3.44
N ILE A 174 12.37 5.49 -4.36
CA ILE A 174 13.23 6.64 -4.07
C ILE A 174 12.58 7.51 -2.98
N LEU A 175 11.29 7.82 -3.10
CA LEU A 175 10.54 8.61 -2.13
C LEU A 175 10.43 7.91 -0.77
N ASP A 176 10.18 6.60 -0.75
CA ASP A 176 10.16 5.76 0.46
C ASP A 176 11.52 5.79 1.16
N ARG A 177 12.62 5.63 0.41
CA ARG A 177 13.97 5.62 0.97
C ARG A 177 14.38 6.97 1.54
N PHE A 178 14.01 8.07 0.90
CA PHE A 178 14.22 9.41 1.44
C PHE A 178 13.40 9.62 2.72
N SER A 179 12.13 9.21 2.72
CA SER A 179 11.26 9.30 3.89
C SER A 179 11.81 8.50 5.06
N TYR A 180 12.27 7.27 4.82
CA TYR A 180 12.88 6.40 5.84
C TYR A 180 14.17 6.98 6.43
N ALA A 181 15.02 7.60 5.61
CA ALA A 181 16.25 8.25 6.09
C ALA A 181 15.95 9.39 7.08
N LEU A 182 14.85 10.12 6.89
CA LEU A 182 14.38 11.15 7.83
C LEU A 182 13.92 10.53 9.16
N VAL A 183 13.29 9.34 9.14
CA VAL A 183 12.85 8.64 10.37
C VAL A 183 14.02 8.15 11.21
N LYS A 184 15.02 7.51 10.57
CA LYS A 184 16.16 6.92 11.26
C LYS A 184 17.13 7.97 11.84
N SER A 185 17.10 9.19 11.34
CA SER A 185 17.96 10.29 11.82
C SER A 185 17.54 10.90 13.17
N GLY A 186 16.50 10.36 13.82
CA GLY A 186 16.15 10.72 15.19
C GLY A 186 17.18 10.19 16.19
N PRO A 187 17.62 10.97 17.20
CA PRO A 187 18.61 10.50 18.17
C PRO A 187 18.05 9.29 18.92
N ASN A 188 18.70 8.14 18.79
CA ASN A 188 18.49 7.01 19.69
C ASN A 188 18.92 7.46 21.08
N SER A 189 18.03 7.35 22.06
CA SER A 189 18.28 7.74 23.46
C SER A 189 19.55 7.11 24.04
N SER A 190 19.88 5.89 23.60
CA SER A 190 21.12 5.18 23.99
C SER A 190 22.41 5.78 23.39
N GLU A 191 22.38 6.25 22.15
CA GLU A 191 23.53 6.93 21.52
C GLU A 191 23.69 8.36 22.05
N SER A 192 22.59 9.04 22.37
CA SER A 192 22.66 10.40 22.92
C SER A 192 23.27 10.46 24.31
N VAL A 193 23.11 9.44 25.16
CA VAL A 193 23.74 9.42 26.50
C VAL A 193 25.26 9.19 26.38
N LEU A 194 25.69 8.29 25.49
CA LEU A 194 27.11 8.07 25.17
C LEU A 194 27.73 9.31 24.49
N ALA A 195 27.01 9.94 23.55
CA ALA A 195 27.47 11.14 22.85
C ALA A 195 27.46 12.40 23.73
N VAL A 196 26.55 12.52 24.71
CA VAL A 196 26.54 13.62 25.68
C VAL A 196 27.68 13.48 26.68
N SER A 197 27.97 12.25 27.13
CA SER A 197 29.17 11.97 27.95
C SER A 197 30.47 12.30 27.21
N GLN A 198 30.54 12.06 25.89
CA GLN A 198 31.71 12.41 25.08
C GLN A 198 31.80 13.91 24.75
N ARG A 199 30.67 14.61 24.58
CA ARG A 199 30.63 16.06 24.29
C ARG A 199 31.01 16.95 25.47
N ALA A 200 31.02 16.42 26.69
CA ALA A 200 31.49 17.13 27.88
C ALA A 200 33.02 17.30 27.90
N ASP A 201 33.75 16.38 27.24
CA ASP A 201 35.23 16.39 27.13
C ASP A 201 35.76 17.03 25.83
N GLU A 202 34.87 17.50 24.93
CA GLU A 202 35.29 18.10 23.66
C GLU A 202 35.85 19.52 23.84
N THR A 203 37.14 19.70 23.52
CA THR A 203 37.81 21.00 23.39
C THR A 203 37.07 21.91 22.39
N ALA A 204 37.07 23.23 22.61
CA ALA A 204 36.37 24.19 21.72
C ALA A 204 36.72 24.04 20.22
N ALA A 205 37.95 23.64 19.91
CA ALA A 205 38.40 23.34 18.54
C ALA A 205 37.69 22.12 17.92
N GLN A 206 37.46 21.04 18.69
CA GLN A 206 36.73 19.84 18.25
C GLN A 206 35.24 20.12 18.03
N LYS A 207 34.62 20.97 18.86
CA LYS A 207 33.24 21.43 18.64
C LYS A 207 33.09 22.19 17.33
N ILE A 208 34.01 23.08 17.01
CA ILE A 208 34.02 23.84 15.74
C ILE A 208 34.24 22.90 14.55
N GLN A 209 35.14 21.92 14.67
CA GLN A 209 35.43 20.95 13.62
C GLN A 209 34.27 19.99 13.34
N ASN A 210 33.58 19.51 14.39
CA ASN A 210 32.41 18.64 14.27
C ASN A 210 31.18 19.39 13.74
N MET A 211 31.00 20.68 14.09
CA MET A 211 30.01 21.54 13.43
C MET A 211 30.36 21.76 11.96
N ALA A 212 31.61 22.11 11.64
CA ALA A 212 32.05 22.33 10.28
C ALA A 212 31.86 21.08 9.42
N ALA A 213 32.23 19.89 9.93
CA ALA A 213 32.01 18.61 9.24
C ALA A 213 30.52 18.29 9.01
N ARG A 214 29.63 18.70 9.93
CA ARG A 214 28.18 18.47 9.82
C ARG A 214 27.51 19.38 8.78
N TYR A 215 28.01 20.61 8.60
CA TYR A 215 27.46 21.58 7.65
C TYR A 215 28.19 21.63 6.30
N THR A 216 29.42 21.12 6.19
CA THR A 216 30.20 21.12 4.93
C THR A 216 29.57 20.30 3.82
N LEU A 217 29.09 19.08 4.11
CA LEU A 217 28.41 18.21 3.14
C LEU A 217 27.13 18.84 2.53
N PRO A 218 26.17 19.37 3.33
CA PRO A 218 24.98 20.01 2.75
C PRO A 218 25.31 21.31 2.02
N ILE A 219 26.28 22.11 2.50
CA ILE A 219 26.71 23.34 1.81
C ILE A 219 27.39 23.02 0.48
N ALA A 220 28.24 21.99 0.43
CA ALA A 220 28.86 21.52 -0.81
C ALA A 220 27.80 21.00 -1.80
N GLY A 221 26.78 20.29 -1.31
CA GLY A 221 25.65 19.86 -2.12
C GLY A 221 24.84 21.02 -2.72
N VAL A 222 24.51 22.04 -1.91
CA VAL A 222 23.82 23.25 -2.38
C VAL A 222 24.68 24.02 -3.39
N GLY A 223 26.00 24.12 -3.13
CA GLY A 223 26.95 24.74 -4.06
C GLY A 223 27.02 24.00 -5.39
N LEU A 224 27.07 22.67 -5.37
CA LEU A 224 27.04 21.84 -6.58
C LEU A 224 25.73 22.02 -7.36
N ILE A 225 24.58 22.04 -6.68
CA ILE A 225 23.28 22.29 -7.32
C ILE A 225 23.26 23.68 -7.97
N ALA A 226 23.72 24.71 -7.26
CA ALA A 226 23.79 26.08 -7.81
C ALA A 226 24.69 26.15 -9.05
N ILE A 227 25.85 25.48 -9.02
CA ILE A 227 26.75 25.36 -10.17
C ILE A 227 26.07 24.64 -11.33
N LEU A 228 25.36 23.53 -11.08
CA LEU A 228 24.64 22.77 -12.11
C LEU A 228 23.46 23.55 -12.69
N LEU A 229 22.76 24.35 -11.89
CA LEU A 229 21.69 25.25 -12.38
C LEU A 229 22.25 26.35 -13.28
N VAL A 230 23.39 26.95 -12.89
CA VAL A 230 24.07 27.95 -13.72
C VAL A 230 24.58 27.32 -15.01
N LEU A 231 25.26 26.18 -14.93
CA LEU A 231 25.71 25.42 -16.11
C LEU A 231 24.54 25.01 -17.01
N GLY A 232 23.42 24.57 -16.44
CA GLY A 232 22.20 24.26 -17.19
C GLY A 232 21.53 25.47 -17.83
N SER A 233 21.68 26.66 -17.25
CA SER A 233 21.22 27.92 -17.87
C SER A 233 22.14 28.38 -19.01
N LEU A 234 23.42 28.04 -18.95
CA LEU A 234 24.43 28.39 -19.96
C LEU A 234 24.49 27.37 -21.11
N PHE A 235 24.22 26.09 -20.83
CA PHE A 235 24.22 24.99 -21.78
C PHE A 235 22.85 24.30 -21.76
N GLY A 236 22.00 24.61 -22.73
CA GLY A 236 20.65 24.04 -22.83
C GLY A 236 20.63 22.51 -22.86
N SER A 237 21.68 21.87 -23.40
CA SER A 237 21.84 20.40 -23.42
C SER A 237 21.95 19.74 -22.04
N LEU A 238 22.20 20.50 -20.97
CA LEU A 238 22.21 19.99 -19.58
C LEU A 238 20.82 20.04 -18.92
N ARG A 239 19.86 20.73 -19.54
CA ARG A 239 18.52 20.93 -18.96
C ARG A 239 17.59 19.76 -19.28
N ASP A 240 17.66 19.25 -20.49
CA ASP A 240 16.84 18.14 -20.96
C ASP A 240 17.66 16.84 -20.94
N PHE A 241 16.98 15.72 -20.69
CA PHE A 241 17.64 14.42 -20.71
C PHE A 241 18.00 14.06 -22.16
N PRO A 242 19.23 13.60 -22.45
CA PRO A 242 19.67 13.35 -23.82
C PRO A 242 18.93 12.15 -24.44
N ASP A 243 18.38 12.36 -25.63
CA ASP A 243 17.63 11.34 -26.36
C ASP A 243 18.51 10.12 -26.71
N GLU A 244 19.83 10.29 -26.87
CA GLU A 244 20.75 9.20 -27.17
C GLU A 244 20.94 8.21 -26.01
N LEU A 245 20.62 8.60 -24.78
CA LEU A 245 20.65 7.72 -23.61
C LEU A 245 19.28 7.07 -23.34
N THR A 246 18.26 7.38 -24.14
CA THR A 246 16.95 6.74 -24.00
C THR A 246 17.03 5.30 -24.49
N PHE A 247 16.52 4.39 -23.69
CA PHE A 247 16.47 2.97 -23.99
C PHE A 247 15.05 2.50 -23.67
N SER A 248 14.34 1.97 -24.68
CA SER A 248 13.01 1.37 -24.46
C SER A 248 13.11 -0.14 -24.30
N MET A 249 12.41 -0.65 -23.28
CA MET A 249 12.25 -2.09 -23.04
C MET A 249 10.94 -2.63 -23.63
N ALA A 250 10.14 -1.79 -24.28
CA ALA A 250 8.80 -2.16 -24.74
C ALA A 250 8.83 -3.31 -25.75
N ASP A 251 9.60 -3.21 -26.84
CA ASP A 251 9.63 -4.24 -27.89
C ASP A 251 10.14 -5.62 -27.41
N PRO A 252 11.23 -5.73 -26.62
CA PRO A 252 11.61 -7.00 -26.02
C PRO A 252 10.51 -7.59 -25.14
N VAL A 253 9.85 -6.76 -24.33
CA VAL A 253 8.81 -7.21 -23.39
C VAL A 253 7.56 -7.67 -24.14
N ASN A 254 7.08 -6.91 -25.13
CA ASN A 254 5.95 -7.28 -25.96
C ASN A 254 6.17 -8.61 -26.67
N ARG A 255 7.36 -8.82 -27.26
CA ARG A 255 7.73 -10.11 -27.88
C ARG A 255 7.65 -11.29 -26.91
N VAL A 256 8.03 -11.10 -25.64
CA VAL A 256 7.91 -12.13 -24.61
C VAL A 256 6.44 -12.43 -24.32
N PHE A 257 5.59 -11.41 -24.15
CA PHE A 257 4.18 -11.62 -23.88
C PHE A 257 3.43 -12.22 -25.07
N ASP A 258 3.74 -11.82 -26.30
CA ASP A 258 3.21 -12.44 -27.53
C ASP A 258 3.57 -13.91 -27.59
N TRP A 259 4.84 -14.23 -27.31
CA TRP A 259 5.29 -15.62 -27.24
C TRP A 259 4.55 -16.39 -26.14
N MET A 260 4.37 -15.79 -24.96
CA MET A 260 3.63 -16.41 -23.85
C MET A 260 2.17 -16.65 -24.20
N ALA A 261 1.50 -15.69 -24.86
CA ALA A 261 0.10 -15.81 -25.23
C ALA A 261 -0.16 -17.03 -26.13
N VAL A 262 0.77 -17.33 -27.03
CA VAL A 262 0.70 -18.50 -27.91
C VAL A 262 1.15 -19.78 -27.20
N ASN A 263 2.31 -19.77 -26.56
CA ASN A 263 2.94 -21.00 -26.04
C ASN A 263 2.33 -21.47 -24.72
N LEU A 264 1.79 -20.56 -23.92
CA LEU A 264 1.11 -20.87 -22.66
C LEU A 264 -0.40 -21.03 -22.83
N TYR A 265 -0.91 -21.06 -24.08
CA TYR A 265 -2.35 -21.20 -24.34
C TYR A 265 -2.96 -22.41 -23.62
N PHE A 266 -2.23 -23.52 -23.51
CA PHE A 266 -2.70 -24.70 -22.78
C PHE A 266 -2.90 -24.45 -21.28
N ILE A 267 -2.05 -23.63 -20.66
CA ILE A 267 -2.19 -23.25 -19.24
C ILE A 267 -3.31 -22.23 -19.10
N THR A 268 -3.31 -21.20 -19.95
CA THR A 268 -4.30 -20.13 -19.85
C THR A 268 -5.71 -20.63 -20.14
N SER A 269 -5.88 -21.59 -21.08
CA SER A 269 -7.16 -22.25 -21.35
C SER A 269 -7.56 -23.17 -20.20
N TRP A 270 -6.66 -24.00 -19.67
CA TRP A 270 -6.96 -24.86 -18.53
C TRP A 270 -7.38 -24.06 -17.28
N VAL A 271 -6.67 -22.96 -16.98
CA VAL A 271 -7.03 -22.05 -15.88
C VAL A 271 -8.37 -21.38 -16.15
N ARG A 272 -8.61 -20.93 -17.39
CA ARG A 272 -9.90 -20.33 -17.79
C ARG A 272 -11.04 -21.33 -17.59
N ASP A 273 -10.92 -22.53 -18.10
CA ASP A 273 -11.96 -23.54 -17.99
C ASP A 273 -12.19 -23.92 -16.52
N THR A 274 -11.13 -24.08 -15.72
CA THR A 274 -11.25 -24.42 -14.30
C THR A 274 -11.87 -23.29 -13.48
N LEU A 275 -11.30 -22.08 -13.53
CA LEU A 275 -11.71 -20.94 -12.68
C LEU A 275 -12.96 -20.23 -13.18
N PHE A 276 -13.22 -20.24 -14.48
CA PHE A 276 -14.40 -19.58 -15.04
C PHE A 276 -15.56 -20.56 -15.23
N ARG A 277 -15.33 -21.70 -15.88
CA ARG A 277 -16.41 -22.57 -16.36
C ARG A 277 -16.80 -23.66 -15.35
N GLU A 278 -15.82 -24.35 -14.76
CA GLU A 278 -16.08 -25.57 -13.99
C GLU A 278 -16.31 -25.32 -12.50
N LEU A 279 -15.39 -24.62 -11.82
CA LEU A 279 -15.35 -24.57 -10.35
C LEU A 279 -15.54 -23.17 -9.77
N GLY A 280 -15.34 -22.10 -10.54
CA GLY A 280 -15.35 -20.73 -10.02
C GLY A 280 -16.56 -19.92 -10.43
N TYR A 281 -16.38 -18.99 -11.37
CA TYR A 281 -17.37 -17.93 -11.63
C TYR A 281 -18.74 -18.46 -12.08
N SER A 282 -18.80 -19.27 -13.14
CA SER A 282 -20.06 -19.73 -13.74
C SER A 282 -20.96 -20.49 -12.75
N PRO A 283 -20.50 -21.52 -12.02
CA PRO A 283 -21.38 -22.26 -11.11
C PRO A 283 -21.87 -21.40 -9.94
N ILE A 284 -21.01 -20.54 -9.38
CA ILE A 284 -21.38 -19.63 -8.30
C ILE A 284 -22.41 -18.61 -8.79
N HIS A 285 -22.16 -18.00 -9.95
CA HIS A 285 -23.06 -17.03 -10.56
C HIS A 285 -24.42 -17.65 -10.88
N THR A 286 -24.44 -18.83 -11.50
CA THR A 286 -25.68 -19.55 -11.79
C THR A 286 -26.43 -19.90 -10.52
N LEU A 287 -25.75 -20.34 -9.46
CA LEU A 287 -26.38 -20.64 -8.17
C LEU A 287 -27.02 -19.38 -7.56
N LEU A 288 -26.31 -18.25 -7.58
CA LEU A 288 -26.79 -16.98 -7.02
C LEU A 288 -28.03 -16.46 -7.75
N LEU A 289 -28.06 -16.54 -9.08
CA LEU A 289 -29.22 -16.12 -9.88
C LEU A 289 -30.35 -17.15 -9.90
N TRP A 290 -30.06 -18.43 -9.66
CA TRP A 290 -31.08 -19.47 -9.54
C TRP A 290 -31.93 -19.28 -8.28
N LEU A 291 -31.34 -18.74 -7.19
CA LEU A 291 -32.10 -18.38 -6.00
C LEU A 291 -32.97 -17.14 -6.25
N PRO A 292 -34.27 -17.17 -5.89
CA PRO A 292 -35.07 -15.96 -5.81
C PRO A 292 -34.43 -14.94 -4.87
N TRP A 293 -34.44 -13.66 -5.23
CA TRP A 293 -33.79 -12.60 -4.45
C TRP A 293 -34.17 -12.58 -2.95
N PRO A 294 -35.44 -12.86 -2.52
CA PRO A 294 -35.74 -12.88 -1.09
C PRO A 294 -35.06 -14.04 -0.37
N ALA A 295 -34.96 -15.20 -1.03
CA ALA A 295 -34.27 -16.36 -0.49
C ALA A 295 -32.79 -16.08 -0.32
N LEU A 296 -32.16 -15.46 -1.33
CA LEU A 296 -30.75 -15.07 -1.24
C LEU A 296 -30.50 -14.08 -0.10
N MET A 297 -31.36 -13.07 0.06
CA MET A 297 -31.27 -12.11 1.17
C MET A 297 -31.38 -12.80 2.53
N ILE A 298 -32.33 -13.74 2.69
CA ILE A 298 -32.49 -14.50 3.94
C ILE A 298 -31.26 -15.36 4.21
N VAL A 299 -30.71 -16.05 3.20
CA VAL A 299 -29.52 -16.89 3.34
C VAL A 299 -28.30 -16.03 3.73
N ALA A 300 -28.07 -14.91 3.04
CA ALA A 300 -26.96 -14.01 3.34
C ALA A 300 -27.08 -13.41 4.75
N ALA A 301 -28.28 -12.96 5.13
CA ALA A 301 -28.56 -12.44 6.46
C ALA A 301 -28.40 -13.50 7.56
N GLY A 302 -28.87 -14.72 7.30
CA GLY A 302 -28.74 -15.86 8.21
C GLY A 302 -27.27 -16.22 8.44
N LEU A 303 -26.47 -16.29 7.38
CA LEU A 303 -25.03 -16.54 7.47
C LEU A 303 -24.31 -15.42 8.22
N ALA A 304 -24.62 -14.16 7.92
CA ALA A 304 -24.06 -13.01 8.63
C ALA A 304 -24.47 -12.99 10.11
N CYS A 305 -25.71 -13.38 10.44
CA CYS A 305 -26.19 -13.51 11.81
C CYS A 305 -25.44 -14.61 12.58
N PHE A 306 -25.21 -15.75 11.94
CA PHE A 306 -24.52 -16.89 12.52
C PHE A 306 -23.05 -16.58 12.84
N ILE A 307 -22.36 -15.86 11.94
CA ILE A 307 -20.92 -15.58 12.07
C ILE A 307 -20.64 -14.34 12.93
N ALA A 308 -21.39 -13.25 12.72
CA ALA A 308 -21.08 -11.93 13.25
C ALA A 308 -22.25 -11.27 14.03
N GLY A 309 -23.35 -12.01 14.23
CA GLY A 309 -24.50 -11.56 15.01
C GLY A 309 -25.47 -10.65 14.24
N ARG A 310 -26.53 -10.21 14.93
CA ARG A 310 -27.69 -9.53 14.34
C ARG A 310 -27.36 -8.23 13.60
N ARG A 311 -26.33 -7.50 14.02
CA ARG A 311 -25.93 -6.23 13.36
C ARG A 311 -25.37 -6.48 11.96
N ALA A 312 -24.57 -7.53 11.79
CA ALA A 312 -24.05 -7.92 10.48
C ALA A 312 -25.17 -8.43 9.56
N ALA A 313 -26.14 -9.17 10.11
CA ALA A 313 -27.32 -9.60 9.37
C ALA A 313 -28.14 -8.43 8.83
N LEU A 314 -28.38 -7.42 9.67
CA LEU A 314 -29.08 -6.19 9.26
C LEU A 314 -28.30 -5.45 8.18
N LEU A 315 -26.97 -5.35 8.32
CA LEU A 315 -26.12 -4.70 7.32
C LEU A 315 -26.13 -5.44 5.98
N ALA A 316 -26.08 -6.77 6.00
CA ALA A 316 -26.20 -7.61 4.79
C ALA A 316 -27.57 -7.43 4.12
N LEU A 317 -28.67 -7.42 4.88
CA LEU A 317 -30.01 -7.17 4.36
C LEU A 317 -30.14 -5.79 3.73
N VAL A 318 -29.71 -4.75 4.44
CA VAL A 318 -29.80 -3.36 3.96
C VAL A 318 -28.92 -3.17 2.72
N GLY A 319 -27.71 -3.71 2.71
CA GLY A 319 -26.80 -3.62 1.56
C GLY A 319 -27.34 -4.31 0.32
N LEU A 320 -27.85 -5.55 0.44
CA LEU A 320 -28.45 -6.28 -0.67
C LEU A 320 -29.78 -5.65 -1.13
N ALA A 321 -30.60 -5.18 -0.19
CA ALA A 321 -31.82 -4.45 -0.53
C ALA A 321 -31.51 -3.16 -1.31
N PHE A 322 -30.49 -2.41 -0.89
CA PHE A 322 -30.04 -1.21 -1.60
C PHE A 322 -29.58 -1.53 -3.03
N ALA A 323 -28.81 -2.60 -3.22
CA ALA A 323 -28.40 -3.04 -4.56
C ALA A 323 -29.61 -3.41 -5.45
N GLY A 324 -30.60 -4.11 -4.89
CA GLY A 324 -31.84 -4.46 -5.59
C GLY A 324 -32.69 -3.23 -5.94
N ILE A 325 -32.91 -2.33 -4.98
CA ILE A 325 -33.66 -1.08 -5.17
C ILE A 325 -32.96 -0.18 -6.18
N GLY A 326 -31.62 -0.16 -6.19
CA GLY A 326 -30.81 0.57 -7.14
C GLY A 326 -30.81 -0.01 -8.56
N GLY A 327 -31.47 -1.15 -8.80
CA GLY A 327 -31.54 -1.77 -10.12
C GLY A 327 -30.23 -2.42 -10.58
N VAL A 328 -29.27 -2.61 -9.68
CA VAL A 328 -27.93 -3.17 -9.97
C VAL A 328 -27.77 -4.58 -9.42
N TRP A 329 -28.86 -5.34 -9.31
CA TRP A 329 -28.87 -6.68 -8.73
C TRP A 329 -27.95 -7.66 -9.48
N ASP A 330 -28.10 -7.77 -10.80
CA ASP A 330 -27.31 -8.70 -11.61
C ASP A 330 -25.82 -8.35 -11.56
N ALA A 331 -25.47 -7.05 -11.69
CA ALA A 331 -24.10 -6.58 -11.54
C ALA A 331 -23.52 -6.83 -10.13
N THR A 332 -24.37 -6.81 -9.10
CA THR A 332 -23.99 -7.17 -7.73
C THR A 332 -23.69 -8.67 -7.62
N MET A 333 -24.49 -9.53 -8.27
CA MET A 333 -24.24 -10.97 -8.31
C MET A 333 -22.99 -11.32 -9.12
N ASP A 334 -22.71 -10.61 -10.21
CA ASP A 334 -21.47 -10.72 -10.96
C ASP A 334 -20.25 -10.41 -10.08
N THR A 335 -20.32 -9.28 -9.38
CA THR A 335 -19.25 -8.85 -8.48
C THR A 335 -19.06 -9.84 -7.33
N LEU A 336 -20.15 -10.29 -6.71
CA LEU A 336 -20.11 -11.27 -5.62
C LEU A 336 -19.51 -12.61 -6.11
N SER A 337 -19.88 -13.07 -7.31
CA SER A 337 -19.34 -14.29 -7.90
C SER A 337 -17.84 -14.20 -8.15
N GLN A 338 -17.37 -13.07 -8.69
CA GLN A 338 -15.94 -12.83 -8.90
C GLN A 338 -15.17 -12.78 -7.58
N VAL A 339 -15.68 -12.07 -6.58
CA VAL A 339 -15.03 -11.93 -5.26
C VAL A 339 -14.99 -13.27 -4.52
N LEU A 340 -16.08 -14.06 -4.55
CA LEU A 340 -16.09 -15.39 -3.94
C LEU A 340 -15.10 -16.34 -4.64
N THR A 341 -15.09 -16.34 -5.97
CA THR A 341 -14.15 -17.16 -6.75
C THR A 341 -12.70 -16.79 -6.47
N ALA A 342 -12.38 -15.50 -6.55
CA ALA A 342 -11.04 -14.98 -6.26
C ALA A 342 -10.63 -15.26 -4.81
N GLY A 343 -11.56 -15.11 -3.85
CA GLY A 343 -11.35 -15.38 -2.45
C GLY A 343 -10.98 -16.84 -2.18
N VAL A 344 -11.76 -17.79 -2.69
CA VAL A 344 -11.47 -19.23 -2.54
C VAL A 344 -10.13 -19.57 -3.18
N PHE A 345 -9.89 -19.12 -4.42
CA PHE A 345 -8.63 -19.37 -5.12
C PHE A 345 -7.43 -18.79 -4.34
N THR A 346 -7.54 -17.55 -3.88
CA THR A 346 -6.48 -16.88 -3.11
C THR A 346 -6.19 -17.58 -1.80
N VAL A 347 -7.21 -18.02 -1.06
CA VAL A 347 -7.00 -18.75 0.20
C VAL A 347 -6.32 -20.09 -0.07
N VAL A 348 -6.80 -20.87 -1.04
CA VAL A 348 -6.24 -22.18 -1.36
C VAL A 348 -4.78 -22.06 -1.79
N VAL A 349 -4.50 -21.23 -2.79
CA VAL A 349 -3.15 -21.04 -3.32
C VAL A 349 -2.26 -20.34 -2.31
N GLY A 350 -2.76 -19.30 -1.65
CA GLY A 350 -2.00 -18.50 -0.69
C GLY A 350 -1.60 -19.29 0.55
N VAL A 351 -2.49 -20.11 1.10
CA VAL A 351 -2.17 -20.98 2.24
C VAL A 351 -1.18 -22.07 1.83
N ALA A 352 -1.36 -22.70 0.66
CA ALA A 352 -0.44 -23.73 0.17
C ALA A 352 0.99 -23.17 -0.04
N LEU A 353 1.12 -22.03 -0.73
CA LEU A 353 2.41 -21.37 -0.93
C LEU A 353 2.99 -20.84 0.39
N GLY A 354 2.15 -20.35 1.31
CA GLY A 354 2.57 -19.90 2.64
C GLY A 354 3.13 -21.03 3.51
N ILE A 355 2.52 -22.21 3.44
CA ILE A 355 3.00 -23.45 4.06
C ILE A 355 4.37 -23.84 3.47
N LEU A 356 4.50 -23.88 2.15
CA LEU A 356 5.77 -24.21 1.48
C LEU A 356 6.89 -23.21 1.84
N ALA A 357 6.57 -21.92 1.89
CA ALA A 357 7.49 -20.86 2.33
C ALA A 357 7.84 -20.93 3.82
N ALA A 358 6.99 -21.56 4.64
CA ALA A 358 7.32 -21.80 6.04
C ALA A 358 8.36 -22.93 6.21
N GLN A 359 8.34 -23.91 5.31
CA GLN A 359 9.22 -25.09 5.38
C GLN A 359 10.57 -24.88 4.72
N SER A 360 10.63 -24.16 3.59
CA SER A 360 11.85 -24.02 2.80
C SER A 360 12.36 -22.57 2.73
N ARG A 361 13.55 -22.33 3.30
CA ARG A 361 14.27 -21.05 3.17
C ARG A 361 14.56 -20.70 1.71
N ALA A 362 14.93 -21.68 0.89
CA ALA A 362 15.23 -21.46 -0.51
C ALA A 362 13.97 -20.98 -1.25
N PHE A 363 12.85 -21.69 -1.06
CA PHE A 363 11.57 -21.31 -1.65
C PHE A 363 11.11 -19.93 -1.18
N GLU A 364 11.20 -19.65 0.12
CA GLU A 364 10.86 -18.34 0.68
C GLU A 364 11.75 -17.22 0.11
N SER A 365 13.05 -17.46 -0.05
CA SER A 365 13.97 -16.46 -0.60
C SER A 365 13.67 -16.09 -2.05
N VAL A 366 13.16 -17.03 -2.84
CA VAL A 366 12.70 -16.79 -4.22
C VAL A 366 11.32 -16.13 -4.24
N LEU A 367 10.42 -16.55 -3.36
CA LEU A 367 9.05 -16.06 -3.34
C LEU A 367 8.96 -14.61 -2.83
N ARG A 368 9.77 -14.22 -1.84
CA ARG A 368 9.80 -12.87 -1.26
C ARG A 368 9.83 -11.73 -2.29
N PRO A 369 10.81 -11.65 -3.20
CA PRO A 369 10.86 -10.57 -4.18
C PRO A 369 9.64 -10.55 -5.09
N ILE A 370 9.11 -11.72 -5.48
CA ILE A 370 7.88 -11.80 -6.29
C ILE A 370 6.69 -11.18 -5.53
N LEU A 371 6.53 -11.53 -4.26
CA LEU A 371 5.46 -10.97 -3.42
C LEU A 371 5.65 -9.47 -3.20
N ASP A 372 6.89 -9.00 -3.05
CA ASP A 372 7.21 -7.58 -2.93
C ASP A 372 6.83 -6.84 -4.23
N THR A 373 7.17 -7.39 -5.40
CA THR A 373 6.75 -6.86 -6.70
C THR A 373 5.23 -6.81 -6.85
N MET A 374 4.52 -7.89 -6.53
CA MET A 374 3.05 -7.94 -6.60
C MET A 374 2.37 -6.90 -5.70
N GLN A 375 2.99 -6.56 -4.56
CA GLN A 375 2.45 -5.56 -3.63
C GLN A 375 2.84 -4.12 -3.97
N THR A 376 3.94 -3.92 -4.68
CA THR A 376 4.48 -2.58 -4.97
C THR A 376 4.09 -2.09 -6.35
N MET A 377 3.88 -2.99 -7.32
CA MET A 377 3.42 -2.63 -8.64
C MET A 377 1.96 -2.15 -8.59
N PRO A 378 1.64 -0.99 -9.18
CA PRO A 378 0.26 -0.55 -9.31
C PRO A 378 -0.59 -1.55 -10.09
N ILE A 379 -1.85 -1.69 -9.70
CA ILE A 379 -2.78 -2.66 -10.30
C ILE A 379 -2.89 -2.55 -11.82
N PHE A 380 -2.92 -1.32 -12.34
CA PHE A 380 -3.03 -1.07 -13.76
C PHE A 380 -1.83 -1.57 -14.56
N VAL A 381 -0.64 -1.62 -13.98
CA VAL A 381 0.58 -2.06 -14.67
C VAL A 381 0.53 -3.55 -14.96
N TYR A 382 0.18 -4.37 -13.97
CA TYR A 382 0.06 -5.82 -14.18
C TYR A 382 -1.27 -6.22 -14.82
N LEU A 383 -2.28 -5.34 -14.85
CA LEU A 383 -3.54 -5.61 -15.51
C LEU A 383 -3.38 -5.77 -17.04
N ILE A 384 -2.44 -5.02 -17.64
CA ILE A 384 -2.18 -5.05 -19.08
C ILE A 384 -1.78 -6.45 -19.57
N PRO A 385 -0.70 -7.09 -19.04
CA PRO A 385 -0.35 -8.43 -19.44
C PRO A 385 -1.43 -9.47 -19.09
N VAL A 386 -2.22 -9.25 -18.04
CA VAL A 386 -3.34 -10.13 -17.73
C VAL A 386 -4.42 -10.03 -18.81
N ILE A 387 -4.77 -8.83 -19.27
CA ILE A 387 -5.72 -8.66 -20.38
C ILE A 387 -5.16 -9.28 -21.66
N MET A 388 -3.86 -9.12 -21.93
CA MET A 388 -3.21 -9.69 -23.10
C MET A 388 -3.27 -11.23 -23.13
N LEU A 389 -3.06 -11.88 -21.97
CA LEU A 389 -3.04 -13.35 -21.87
C LEU A 389 -4.44 -13.98 -21.76
N TRP A 390 -5.39 -13.32 -21.09
CA TRP A 390 -6.71 -13.89 -20.79
C TRP A 390 -7.88 -13.24 -21.53
N GLY A 391 -7.66 -12.13 -22.23
CA GLY A 391 -8.70 -11.33 -22.88
C GLY A 391 -9.52 -10.53 -21.88
N VAL A 392 -10.45 -9.68 -22.34
CA VAL A 392 -11.31 -8.89 -21.44
C VAL A 392 -12.47 -9.75 -20.91
N GLY A 393 -12.73 -9.73 -19.60
CA GLY A 393 -13.88 -10.40 -19.00
C GLY A 393 -13.78 -10.61 -17.48
N PRO A 394 -14.75 -11.29 -16.85
CA PRO A 394 -14.76 -11.50 -15.40
C PRO A 394 -13.54 -12.27 -14.87
N LEU A 395 -12.96 -13.15 -15.69
CA LEU A 395 -11.74 -13.88 -15.34
C LEU A 395 -10.56 -12.95 -15.04
N VAL A 396 -10.42 -11.84 -15.79
CA VAL A 396 -9.38 -10.83 -15.51
C VAL A 396 -9.57 -10.22 -14.14
N GLY A 397 -10.81 -9.88 -13.78
CA GLY A 397 -11.15 -9.34 -12.46
C GLY A 397 -10.80 -10.33 -11.33
N ILE A 398 -11.07 -11.62 -11.55
CA ILE A 398 -10.72 -12.69 -10.60
C ILE A 398 -9.20 -12.81 -10.45
N ILE A 399 -8.46 -12.87 -11.57
CA ILE A 399 -7.00 -13.00 -11.57
C ILE A 399 -6.36 -11.77 -10.92
N ALA A 400 -6.74 -10.56 -11.33
CA ALA A 400 -6.19 -9.31 -10.79
C ALA A 400 -6.43 -9.20 -9.28
N THR A 401 -7.66 -9.51 -8.83
CA THR A 401 -8.02 -9.52 -7.41
C THR A 401 -7.19 -10.55 -6.64
N SER A 402 -6.98 -11.74 -7.22
CA SER A 402 -6.18 -12.80 -6.61
C SER A 402 -4.70 -12.42 -6.52
N VAL A 403 -4.12 -11.84 -7.57
CA VAL A 403 -2.74 -11.33 -7.58
C VAL A 403 -2.55 -10.30 -6.46
N TYR A 404 -3.50 -9.38 -6.30
CA TYR A 404 -3.43 -8.39 -5.23
C TYR A 404 -3.55 -9.01 -3.81
N ALA A 405 -4.41 -10.01 -3.64
CA ALA A 405 -4.71 -10.60 -2.34
C ALA A 405 -3.77 -11.76 -1.92
N LEU A 406 -3.04 -12.38 -2.85
CA LEU A 406 -2.13 -13.48 -2.56
C LEU A 406 -0.99 -13.12 -1.60
N PRO A 407 -0.25 -12.00 -1.79
CA PRO A 407 0.88 -11.66 -0.93
C PRO A 407 0.59 -11.61 0.58
N PRO A 408 -0.47 -10.93 1.08
CA PRO A 408 -0.77 -10.96 2.50
C PRO A 408 -1.15 -12.35 3.02
N VAL A 409 -1.91 -13.16 2.27
CA VAL A 409 -2.28 -14.52 2.69
C VAL A 409 -1.05 -15.42 2.83
N ILE A 410 -0.14 -15.39 1.85
CA ILE A 410 1.09 -16.17 1.86
C ILE A 410 1.99 -15.76 3.05
N ARG A 411 2.16 -14.45 3.26
CA ARG A 411 3.02 -13.92 4.33
C ARG A 411 2.47 -14.25 5.71
N MET A 412 1.18 -14.02 5.94
CA MET A 412 0.56 -14.27 7.25
C MET A 412 0.51 -15.76 7.57
N THR A 413 0.25 -16.62 6.57
CA THR A 413 0.33 -18.07 6.75
C THR A 413 1.75 -18.51 7.11
N SER A 414 2.76 -18.03 6.37
CA SER A 414 4.16 -18.38 6.63
C SER A 414 4.63 -17.90 8.01
N LEU A 415 4.22 -16.69 8.41
CA LEU A 415 4.53 -16.11 9.70
C LEU A 415 3.87 -16.89 10.84
N GLY A 416 2.57 -17.17 10.73
CA GLY A 416 1.83 -17.91 11.75
C GLY A 416 2.43 -19.29 12.05
N ILE A 417 2.94 -19.98 11.03
CA ILE A 417 3.63 -21.27 11.19
C ILE A 417 5.00 -21.10 11.88
N LYS A 418 5.73 -20.02 11.58
CA LYS A 418 7.06 -19.74 12.16
C LYS A 418 7.00 -19.25 13.60
N GLU A 419 5.89 -18.65 14.01
CA GLU A 419 5.66 -18.13 15.36
C GLU A 419 5.11 -19.19 16.33
N VAL A 420 4.89 -20.44 15.87
CA VAL A 420 4.53 -21.56 16.75
C VAL A 420 5.62 -21.78 17.82
N PRO A 421 5.27 -21.82 19.12
CA PRO A 421 6.24 -22.01 20.19
C PRO A 421 7.03 -23.31 20.05
N ALA A 422 8.34 -23.26 20.31
CA ALA A 422 9.23 -24.42 20.19
C ALA A 422 8.78 -25.60 21.06
N GLN A 423 8.23 -25.32 22.25
CA GLN A 423 7.74 -26.34 23.17
C GLN A 423 6.60 -27.18 22.56
N VAL A 424 5.73 -26.57 21.76
CA VAL A 424 4.63 -27.28 21.06
C VAL A 424 5.21 -28.22 20.00
N ILE A 425 6.24 -27.78 19.28
CA ILE A 425 6.93 -28.58 18.26
C ILE A 425 7.67 -29.76 18.89
N GLU A 426 8.41 -29.52 19.97
CA GLU A 426 9.14 -30.56 20.71
C GLU A 426 8.19 -31.62 21.31
N THR A 427 7.03 -31.18 21.81
CA THR A 427 5.99 -32.08 22.33
C THR A 427 5.36 -32.91 21.20
N ALA A 428 5.08 -32.33 20.03
CA ALA A 428 4.55 -33.08 18.90
C ALA A 428 5.54 -34.15 18.40
N LEU A 429 6.83 -33.81 18.38
CA LEU A 429 7.91 -34.72 18.01
C LEU A 429 8.08 -35.86 18.99
N SER A 430 7.95 -35.61 20.29
CA SER A 430 8.04 -36.66 21.32
C SER A 430 6.88 -37.66 21.25
N HIS A 431 5.72 -37.27 20.70
CA HIS A 431 4.57 -38.14 20.45
C HIS A 431 4.61 -38.86 19.08
N GLY A 432 5.76 -38.85 18.38
CA GLY A 432 5.93 -39.59 17.13
C GLY A 432 5.34 -38.91 15.90
N SER A 433 4.97 -37.63 15.98
CA SER A 433 4.55 -36.87 14.80
C SER A 433 5.74 -36.69 13.86
N THR A 434 5.61 -37.12 12.60
CA THR A 434 6.61 -36.84 11.56
C THR A 434 6.72 -35.33 11.38
N ALA A 435 7.93 -34.78 11.60
CA ALA A 435 8.14 -33.36 11.77
C ALA A 435 7.78 -32.55 10.50
N PHE A 436 6.75 -31.73 10.59
CA PHE A 436 6.65 -30.51 9.80
C PHE A 436 7.60 -29.49 10.45
N ARG A 437 8.87 -29.44 10.04
CA ARG A 437 9.85 -28.50 10.63
C ARG A 437 9.70 -27.11 10.01
N PRO A 438 9.28 -26.09 10.78
CA PRO A 438 9.39 -24.71 10.31
C PRO A 438 10.86 -24.40 10.12
N CYS A 439 11.21 -23.75 9.01
CA CYS A 439 12.59 -23.33 8.82
C CYS A 439 12.92 -22.28 9.88
N SER A 440 13.95 -22.52 10.71
CA SER A 440 14.23 -21.66 11.88
C SER A 440 14.46 -20.21 11.48
N LYS A 441 14.16 -19.27 12.40
CA LYS A 441 14.11 -17.81 12.22
C LYS A 441 15.01 -17.28 11.08
N SER A 442 14.38 -16.65 10.09
CA SER A 442 15.05 -15.81 9.10
C SER A 442 15.97 -14.81 9.83
N ARG A 443 17.24 -14.71 9.41
CA ARG A 443 18.20 -13.68 9.87
C ARG A 443 17.70 -12.25 9.62
N TYR A 444 16.67 -12.09 8.79
CA TYR A 444 16.01 -10.83 8.49
C TYR A 444 14.61 -10.85 9.11
N PRO A 445 14.39 -10.24 10.29
CA PRO A 445 13.04 -9.97 10.77
C PRO A 445 12.33 -9.09 9.75
N TRP A 446 11.08 -9.43 9.45
CA TRP A 446 10.23 -8.63 8.57
C TRP A 446 10.12 -7.21 9.13
N PRO A 447 10.02 -6.16 8.29
CA PRO A 447 9.94 -4.77 8.78
C PRO A 447 8.83 -4.53 9.80
N SER A 448 7.73 -5.28 9.71
CA SER A 448 6.60 -5.24 10.66
C SER A 448 6.92 -5.80 12.06
N GLN A 449 8.03 -6.50 12.25
CA GLN A 449 8.50 -6.96 13.57
C GLN A 449 9.39 -5.93 14.29
N ARG A 450 9.53 -4.71 13.74
CA ARG A 450 10.28 -3.59 14.33
C ARG A 450 9.42 -2.35 14.56
N LEU A 451 8.11 -2.52 14.68
CA LEU A 451 7.19 -1.48 15.15
C LEU A 451 6.67 -1.84 16.53
#